data_AF-A0A7Y4A9E1-F1
#
_entry.id   AF-A0A7Y4A9E1-F1
#
_cell.length_a   1.000
_cell.length_b   1.000
_cell.length_c   1.000
_cell.angle_alpha   90.00
_cell.angle_beta   90.00
_cell.angle_gamma   90.00
#
_symmetry.space_group_name_H-M   'P 1'
#
loop_
_entity.id
_entity.type
_entity.pdbx_description
1 polymer ?
#
loop_
_entity_poly.entity_id
_entity_poly.type
_entity_poly.pdbx_seq_one_letter_code
_entity_poly.pdbx_strand_id
1 'polypeptide(L)'
;MLKTKIAVLTSLILSANSAVHASETFPQGFYIGAGIGYVPISVEDSQVNELLADTGLTFESPESDSRIATSLTFGMDFNEHIAIEAGYLNLGSSSYEGTGVLTVEAEEAFNAIEKELPIDASGFTAVLRPSYNISNDVELYGRLGAMLWSGTRDFYGVSKDYSGTSALFGIGAALNISQNWKLQTGWQRVSLDDFPVDMVEVSLFYRFGAYAQPVTHTNQPTINVNLQGDQYDDLLKEIDNYQSELTQRIEVAELAAAQKAKEKAALQSQLEAESQARKIAEEEAIARAEESARLKAEQEALIAAEAARLQAEQDALAKAEEAARVKAEQDALAKAQAEEAARVKAEQDALAKAQAEEAARVKAEQEALAKAQAEEAARVKAEQEALAKAQAEEAAAKQTQEMDFVFNRDSYVPMGINITEVNRFIAQSESSKKVTLAVSSEGVSSKLAKKRANFLSKYLSDRGIDSQKLEVVMDSEIKGHKAKLLAKLN
;
A
#
# COMPACT_ATOMS: atom_id res chain seq x y z
N MET A 1 -38.88 8.22 10.50
CA MET A 1 -39.57 7.73 9.28
C MET A 1 -40.82 6.88 9.56
N LEU A 2 -40.87 6.05 10.60
CA LEU A 2 -42.07 5.26 10.96
C LEU A 2 -43.30 6.13 11.35
N LYS A 3 -43.08 7.23 12.09
CA LYS A 3 -44.14 8.17 12.52
C LYS A 3 -44.78 8.94 11.35
N THR A 4 -44.01 9.22 10.30
CA THR A 4 -44.47 9.95 9.10
C THR A 4 -45.24 9.02 8.15
N LYS A 5 -44.84 7.74 8.06
CA LYS A 5 -45.55 6.72 7.27
C LYS A 5 -46.90 6.30 7.90
N ILE A 6 -46.99 6.28 9.23
CA ILE A 6 -48.27 6.11 9.94
C ILE A 6 -49.21 7.30 9.67
N ALA A 7 -48.70 8.53 9.59
CA ALA A 7 -49.53 9.72 9.38
C ALA A 7 -50.25 9.75 8.01
N VAL A 8 -49.65 9.16 6.96
CA VAL A 8 -50.25 9.07 5.61
C VAL A 8 -51.32 7.98 5.55
N LEU A 9 -51.16 6.86 6.27
CA LEU A 9 -52.20 5.85 6.39
C LEU A 9 -53.38 6.37 7.24
N THR A 10 -53.10 7.18 8.27
CA THR A 10 -54.13 7.82 9.09
C THR A 10 -54.91 8.88 8.30
N SER A 11 -54.29 9.64 7.37
CA SER A 11 -55.00 10.65 6.58
C SER A 11 -55.94 10.04 5.53
N LEU A 12 -55.59 8.87 4.96
CA LEU A 12 -56.46 8.12 4.05
C LEU A 12 -57.66 7.48 4.78
N ILE A 13 -57.48 7.07 6.04
CA ILE A 13 -58.58 6.60 6.89
C ILE A 13 -59.43 7.79 7.40
N LEU A 14 -58.83 8.95 7.63
CA LEU A 14 -59.56 10.15 8.09
C LEU A 14 -60.36 10.84 6.97
N SER A 15 -60.13 10.54 5.68
CA SER A 15 -60.95 11.05 4.59
C SER A 15 -62.23 10.26 4.30
N ALA A 16 -62.41 9.10 4.93
CA ALA A 16 -63.66 8.34 4.86
C ALA A 16 -64.69 8.69 5.96
N ASN A 17 -64.34 9.54 6.94
CA ASN A 17 -65.18 9.79 8.12
C ASN A 17 -66.26 10.87 7.96
N SER A 18 -66.35 11.58 6.82
CA SER A 18 -67.32 12.68 6.67
C SER A 18 -68.76 12.24 6.39
N ALA A 19 -69.04 10.94 6.30
CA ALA A 19 -70.38 10.44 5.96
C ALA A 19 -71.07 9.63 7.07
N VAL A 20 -70.46 9.44 8.24
CA VAL A 20 -71.05 8.63 9.32
C VAL A 20 -71.64 9.54 10.39
N HIS A 21 -72.82 10.11 10.09
CA HIS A 21 -73.68 10.66 11.12
C HIS A 21 -74.35 9.52 11.90
N ALA A 22 -74.04 9.48 13.20
CA ALA A 22 -74.78 8.86 14.31
C ALA A 22 -75.96 7.94 13.95
N SER A 23 -75.70 6.64 13.91
CA SER A 23 -76.63 5.62 14.39
C SER A 23 -75.84 4.63 15.24
N GLU A 24 -76.40 4.08 16.31
CA GLU A 24 -75.74 3.10 17.21
C GLU A 24 -75.47 1.74 16.55
N THR A 25 -75.38 1.70 15.21
CA THR A 25 -75.12 0.53 14.39
C THR A 25 -73.87 0.77 13.56
N PHE A 26 -72.95 -0.19 13.57
CA PHE A 26 -71.74 -0.16 12.73
C PHE A 26 -72.09 0.26 11.29
N PRO A 27 -71.37 1.22 10.68
CA PRO A 27 -71.67 1.68 9.33
C PRO A 27 -71.69 0.51 8.34
N GLN A 28 -72.69 0.49 7.45
CA GLN A 28 -72.87 -0.60 6.49
C GLN A 28 -71.73 -0.60 5.45
N GLY A 29 -71.27 -1.78 5.04
CA GLY A 29 -70.28 -1.95 3.95
C GLY A 29 -68.82 -2.14 4.40
N PHE A 30 -68.53 -2.10 5.70
CA PHE A 30 -67.20 -2.45 6.20
C PHE A 30 -66.97 -3.96 6.18
N TYR A 31 -65.74 -4.38 5.91
CA TYR A 31 -65.32 -5.77 6.02
C TYR A 31 -63.86 -5.89 6.46
N ILE A 32 -63.54 -7.04 7.03
CA ILE A 32 -62.17 -7.45 7.36
C ILE A 32 -61.93 -8.83 6.75
N GLY A 33 -60.70 -9.09 6.29
CA GLY A 33 -60.32 -10.42 5.83
C GLY A 33 -58.87 -10.74 6.10
N ALA A 34 -58.59 -12.02 6.15
CA ALA A 34 -57.24 -12.56 6.24
C ALA A 34 -57.03 -13.56 5.11
N GLY A 35 -55.82 -13.62 4.58
CA GLY A 35 -55.50 -14.50 3.46
C GLY A 35 -54.11 -15.09 3.54
N ILE A 36 -53.95 -16.16 2.77
CA ILE A 36 -52.69 -16.87 2.55
C ILE A 36 -52.41 -16.91 1.05
N GLY A 37 -51.17 -16.65 0.68
CA GLY A 37 -50.74 -16.58 -0.71
C GLY A 37 -49.60 -17.55 -0.99
N TYR A 38 -49.61 -18.11 -2.19
CA TYR A 38 -48.50 -18.85 -2.75
C TYR A 38 -47.68 -17.92 -3.64
N VAL A 39 -46.38 -17.80 -3.34
CA VAL A 39 -45.43 -16.98 -4.08
C VAL A 39 -44.36 -17.90 -4.68
N PRO A 40 -44.35 -18.15 -5.99
CA PRO A 40 -43.27 -18.89 -6.63
C PRO A 40 -41.95 -18.11 -6.51
N ILE A 41 -40.87 -18.83 -6.21
CA ILE A 41 -39.51 -18.28 -6.25
C ILE A 41 -38.93 -18.63 -7.62
N SER A 42 -38.42 -17.63 -8.33
CA SER A 42 -37.89 -17.79 -9.69
C SER A 42 -36.47 -17.24 -9.73
N VAL A 43 -35.52 -17.96 -9.12
CA VAL A 43 -34.09 -17.64 -9.19
C VAL A 43 -33.44 -18.68 -10.09
N GLU A 44 -32.67 -18.23 -11.08
CA GLU A 44 -31.98 -19.12 -12.00
C GLU A 44 -30.53 -19.33 -11.53
N ASP A 45 -30.26 -20.49 -10.93
CA ASP A 45 -28.96 -20.82 -10.33
C ASP A 45 -27.78 -20.60 -11.27
N SER A 46 -27.95 -20.84 -12.58
CA SER A 46 -26.86 -20.64 -13.56
C SER A 46 -26.49 -19.18 -13.73
N GLN A 47 -27.45 -18.25 -13.68
CA GLN A 47 -27.17 -16.81 -13.79
C GLN A 47 -26.46 -16.32 -12.54
N VAL A 48 -26.92 -16.73 -11.36
CA VAL A 48 -26.30 -16.33 -10.09
C VAL A 48 -24.89 -16.93 -9.96
N ASN A 49 -24.70 -18.19 -10.35
CA ASN A 49 -23.39 -18.84 -10.34
C ASN A 49 -22.41 -18.24 -11.36
N GLU A 50 -22.88 -17.72 -12.50
CA GLU A 50 -22.04 -16.99 -13.45
C GLU A 50 -21.50 -15.69 -12.81
N LEU A 51 -22.35 -14.97 -12.08
CA LEU A 51 -21.97 -13.74 -11.36
C LEU A 51 -21.03 -14.02 -10.18
N LEU A 52 -21.12 -15.20 -9.57
CA LEU A 52 -20.26 -15.61 -8.45
C LEU A 52 -18.98 -16.35 -8.87
N ALA A 53 -18.77 -16.62 -10.15
CA ALA A 53 -17.66 -17.45 -10.64
C ALA A 53 -16.28 -16.98 -10.14
N ASP A 54 -16.09 -15.67 -10.00
CA ASP A 54 -14.84 -15.05 -9.55
C ASP A 54 -14.72 -14.91 -8.02
N THR A 55 -15.76 -15.28 -7.26
CA THR A 55 -15.85 -15.09 -5.80
C THR A 55 -15.47 -16.35 -4.99
N GLY A 56 -15.37 -17.50 -5.65
CA GLY A 56 -15.13 -18.80 -5.01
C GLY A 56 -16.36 -19.41 -4.31
N LEU A 57 -17.52 -18.77 -4.42
CA LEU A 57 -18.81 -19.27 -3.93
C LEU A 57 -19.61 -19.97 -5.03
N THR A 58 -20.37 -20.97 -4.63
CA THR A 58 -21.46 -21.56 -5.42
C THR A 58 -22.77 -21.22 -4.73
N PHE A 59 -23.68 -20.64 -5.49
CA PHE A 59 -25.06 -20.38 -5.08
C PHE A 59 -25.87 -21.66 -5.17
N GLU A 60 -26.58 -21.97 -4.09
CA GLU A 60 -27.58 -23.02 -4.04
C GLU A 60 -28.94 -22.39 -3.71
N SER A 61 -29.92 -22.58 -4.60
CA SER A 61 -31.29 -22.16 -4.34
C SER A 61 -31.89 -22.87 -3.12
N PRO A 62 -32.91 -22.28 -2.46
CA PRO A 62 -33.57 -22.91 -1.33
C PRO A 62 -34.19 -24.25 -1.72
N GLU A 63 -34.31 -25.17 -0.76
CA GLU A 63 -34.97 -26.47 -0.98
C GLU A 63 -36.46 -26.35 -1.38
N SER A 64 -37.07 -25.18 -1.16
CA SER A 64 -38.46 -24.86 -1.53
C SER A 64 -38.52 -23.86 -2.67
N ASP A 65 -39.15 -24.24 -3.78
CA ASP A 65 -39.39 -23.39 -4.97
C ASP A 65 -40.46 -22.29 -4.74
N SER A 66 -40.90 -22.09 -3.50
CA SER A 66 -41.96 -21.15 -3.15
C SER A 66 -41.90 -20.67 -1.71
N ARG A 67 -42.55 -19.54 -1.46
CA ARG A 67 -42.78 -18.97 -0.12
C ARG A 67 -44.27 -18.67 0.10
N ILE A 68 -44.65 -18.63 1.37
CA ILE A 68 -46.02 -18.36 1.80
C ILE A 68 -46.16 -16.88 2.15
N ALA A 69 -47.05 -16.19 1.44
CA ALA A 69 -47.48 -14.85 1.80
C ALA A 69 -48.67 -14.91 2.78
N THR A 70 -48.80 -13.88 3.60
CA THR A 70 -49.95 -13.69 4.50
C THR A 70 -50.46 -12.27 4.39
N SER A 71 -51.78 -12.09 4.45
CA SER A 71 -52.41 -10.79 4.36
C SER A 71 -53.43 -10.56 5.47
N LEU A 72 -53.57 -9.31 5.88
CA LEU A 72 -54.68 -8.80 6.67
C LEU A 72 -55.23 -7.56 5.96
N THR A 73 -56.52 -7.58 5.64
CA THR A 73 -57.17 -6.54 4.83
C THR A 73 -58.40 -5.99 5.56
N PHE A 74 -58.55 -4.68 5.54
CA PHE A 74 -59.74 -3.96 5.98
C PHE A 74 -60.28 -3.19 4.78
N GLY A 75 -61.57 -3.29 4.52
CA GLY A 75 -62.17 -2.61 3.38
C GLY A 75 -63.51 -2.00 3.70
N MET A 76 -63.91 -1.10 2.81
CA MET A 76 -65.20 -0.42 2.82
C MET A 76 -65.76 -0.41 1.40
N ASP A 77 -66.94 -0.97 1.24
CA ASP A 77 -67.73 -0.87 0.01
C ASP A 77 -68.24 0.58 -0.12
N PHE A 78 -67.81 1.31 -1.14
CA PHE A 78 -68.35 2.65 -1.45
C PHE A 78 -69.69 2.56 -2.18
N ASN A 79 -69.82 1.56 -3.05
CA ASN A 79 -71.05 1.19 -3.75
C ASN A 79 -70.96 -0.31 -4.12
N GLU A 80 -71.94 -0.81 -4.87
CA GLU A 80 -72.01 -2.21 -5.29
C GLU A 80 -70.90 -2.67 -6.26
N HIS A 81 -70.10 -1.74 -6.80
CA HIS A 81 -69.06 -1.99 -7.79
C HIS A 81 -67.66 -1.58 -7.34
N ILE A 82 -67.51 -0.76 -6.31
CA ILE A 82 -66.23 -0.18 -5.92
C ILE A 82 -66.07 -0.26 -4.42
N ALA A 83 -64.94 -0.84 -4.00
CA ALA A 83 -64.48 -0.79 -2.62
C ALA A 83 -63.08 -0.16 -2.53
N ILE A 84 -62.76 0.37 -1.35
CA ILE A 84 -61.39 0.76 -0.99
C ILE A 84 -60.93 -0.17 0.13
N GLU A 85 -59.69 -0.60 0.04
CA GLU A 85 -59.05 -1.50 0.98
C GLU A 85 -57.72 -0.93 1.48
N ALA A 86 -57.48 -1.08 2.78
CA ALA A 86 -56.19 -0.89 3.42
C ALA A 86 -55.77 -2.22 4.06
N GLY A 87 -54.50 -2.57 3.98
CA GLY A 87 -54.06 -3.87 4.47
C GLY A 87 -52.60 -3.90 4.88
N TYR A 88 -52.19 -5.04 5.41
CA TYR A 88 -50.81 -5.40 5.65
C TYR A 88 -50.54 -6.73 4.93
N LEU A 89 -49.49 -6.75 4.12
CA LEU A 89 -49.08 -7.88 3.31
C LEU A 89 -47.64 -8.25 3.65
N ASN A 90 -47.43 -9.51 3.98
CA ASN A 90 -46.11 -10.11 4.13
C ASN A 90 -45.93 -11.12 3.01
N LEU A 91 -44.88 -10.96 2.19
CA LEU A 91 -44.62 -11.81 1.01
C LEU A 91 -43.93 -13.14 1.36
N GLY A 92 -43.65 -13.37 2.64
CA GLY A 92 -42.90 -14.52 3.11
C GLY A 92 -41.40 -14.30 3.05
N SER A 93 -40.67 -15.17 3.75
CA SER A 93 -39.21 -15.17 3.78
C SER A 93 -38.62 -16.28 2.92
N SER A 94 -37.41 -16.07 2.42
CA SER A 94 -36.62 -17.04 1.67
C SER A 94 -35.17 -17.01 2.17
N SER A 95 -34.64 -18.18 2.54
CA SER A 95 -33.25 -18.32 2.99
C SER A 95 -32.41 -18.92 1.87
N TYR A 96 -31.39 -18.17 1.43
CA TYR A 96 -30.43 -18.61 0.42
C TYR A 96 -29.11 -18.95 1.10
N GLU A 97 -28.51 -20.08 0.73
CA GLU A 97 -27.21 -20.50 1.24
C GLU A 97 -26.17 -20.48 0.11
N GLY A 98 -24.95 -20.05 0.44
CA GLY A 98 -23.80 -20.14 -0.45
C GLY A 98 -22.82 -21.16 0.10
N THR A 99 -22.41 -22.12 -0.71
CA THR A 99 -21.39 -23.12 -0.35
C THR A 99 -20.05 -22.76 -1.00
N GLY A 100 -18.94 -22.94 -0.29
CA GLY A 100 -17.60 -22.68 -0.85
C GLY A 100 -16.63 -21.98 0.12
N VAL A 101 -15.48 -21.59 -0.42
CA VAL A 101 -14.46 -20.80 0.30
C VAL A 101 -14.37 -19.46 -0.40
N LEU A 102 -14.84 -18.43 0.29
CA LEU A 102 -14.84 -17.07 -0.20
C LEU A 102 -13.40 -16.59 -0.51
N THR A 103 -13.16 -16.15 -1.75
CA THR A 103 -11.86 -15.63 -2.22
C THR A 103 -11.81 -14.10 -2.30
N VAL A 104 -12.96 -13.44 -2.09
CA VAL A 104 -13.16 -11.98 -2.11
C VAL A 104 -13.79 -11.52 -0.79
N GLU A 105 -14.09 -10.23 -0.61
CA GLU A 105 -14.87 -9.78 0.54
C GLU A 105 -16.35 -10.18 0.39
N ALA A 106 -17.02 -10.53 1.49
CA ALA A 106 -18.40 -11.05 1.44
C ALA A 106 -19.38 -10.03 0.84
N GLU A 107 -19.13 -8.75 1.07
CA GLU A 107 -19.93 -7.65 0.52
C GLU A 107 -19.76 -7.50 -1.00
N GLU A 108 -18.57 -7.81 -1.54
CA GLU A 108 -18.34 -7.78 -2.98
C GLU A 108 -19.11 -8.90 -3.68
N ALA A 109 -19.09 -10.11 -3.11
CA ALA A 109 -19.89 -11.23 -3.59
C ALA A 109 -21.40 -10.94 -3.48
N PHE A 110 -21.85 -10.34 -2.38
CA PHE A 110 -23.24 -9.91 -2.21
C PHE A 110 -23.66 -8.90 -3.29
N ASN A 111 -22.85 -7.85 -3.52
CA ASN A 111 -23.16 -6.79 -4.48
C ASN A 111 -23.24 -7.32 -5.93
N ALA A 112 -22.50 -8.38 -6.26
CA ALA A 112 -22.53 -9.01 -7.58
C ALA A 112 -23.89 -9.64 -7.90
N ILE A 113 -24.55 -10.24 -6.90
CA ILE A 113 -25.81 -10.98 -7.07
C ILE A 113 -27.03 -10.26 -6.48
N GLU A 114 -26.83 -9.11 -5.84
CA GLU A 114 -27.85 -8.37 -5.07
C GLU A 114 -29.19 -8.22 -5.82
N LYS A 115 -29.13 -7.99 -7.14
CA LYS A 115 -30.33 -7.78 -7.97
C LYS A 115 -31.05 -9.07 -8.35
N GLU A 116 -30.34 -10.19 -8.36
CA GLU A 116 -30.88 -11.51 -8.68
C GLU A 116 -31.51 -12.19 -7.45
N LEU A 117 -31.23 -11.67 -6.25
CA LEU A 117 -31.80 -12.18 -5.01
C LEU A 117 -33.21 -11.64 -4.76
N PRO A 118 -34.20 -12.53 -4.53
CA PRO A 118 -35.53 -12.14 -4.10
C PRO A 118 -35.48 -11.40 -2.77
N ILE A 119 -36.36 -10.41 -2.64
CA ILE A 119 -36.46 -9.63 -1.41
C ILE A 119 -37.56 -10.17 -0.50
N ASP A 120 -37.25 -10.29 0.78
CA ASP A 120 -38.19 -10.66 1.83
C ASP A 120 -38.90 -9.41 2.33
N ALA A 121 -40.00 -9.05 1.67
CA ALA A 121 -40.68 -7.78 1.88
C ALA A 121 -42.04 -7.93 2.58
N SER A 122 -42.34 -6.96 3.44
CA SER A 122 -43.64 -6.80 4.08
C SER A 122 -44.02 -5.31 4.17
N GLY A 123 -45.31 -4.99 4.24
CA GLY A 123 -45.74 -3.61 4.12
C GLY A 123 -47.23 -3.37 4.16
N PHE A 124 -47.58 -2.08 4.23
CA PHE A 124 -48.96 -1.63 4.19
C PHE A 124 -49.42 -1.45 2.74
N THR A 125 -50.65 -1.86 2.44
CA THR A 125 -51.26 -1.74 1.11
C THR A 125 -52.42 -0.76 1.14
N ALA A 126 -52.58 0.00 0.07
CA ALA A 126 -53.78 0.80 -0.20
C ALA A 126 -54.29 0.46 -1.60
N VAL A 127 -55.53 0.01 -1.71
CA VAL A 127 -56.07 -0.63 -2.92
C VAL A 127 -57.47 -0.11 -3.24
N LEU A 128 -57.69 0.21 -4.50
CA LEU A 128 -59.01 0.36 -5.12
C LEU A 128 -59.43 -0.99 -5.71
N ARG A 129 -60.64 -1.44 -5.38
CA ARG A 129 -61.18 -2.73 -5.78
C ARG A 129 -62.48 -2.57 -6.59
N PRO A 130 -62.38 -2.34 -7.91
CA PRO A 130 -63.54 -2.43 -8.79
C PRO A 130 -64.02 -3.88 -8.89
N SER A 131 -65.33 -4.08 -8.98
CA SER A 131 -65.96 -5.39 -8.99
C SER A 131 -67.24 -5.41 -9.82
N TYR A 132 -67.55 -6.59 -10.34
CA TYR A 132 -68.71 -6.87 -11.17
C TYR A 132 -69.33 -8.19 -10.74
N ASN A 133 -70.62 -8.16 -10.38
CA ASN A 133 -71.38 -9.34 -9.98
C ASN A 133 -71.79 -10.12 -11.24
N ILE A 134 -71.19 -11.30 -11.44
CA ILE A 134 -71.54 -12.21 -12.54
C ILE A 134 -72.86 -12.94 -12.21
N SER A 135 -73.07 -13.22 -10.93
CA SER A 135 -74.31 -13.81 -10.39
C SER A 135 -74.54 -13.30 -8.96
N ASN A 136 -75.61 -13.77 -8.30
CA ASN A 136 -75.91 -13.36 -6.92
C ASN A 136 -74.80 -13.74 -5.92
N ASP A 137 -74.06 -14.82 -6.21
CA ASP A 137 -73.06 -15.37 -5.28
C ASP A 137 -71.62 -15.24 -5.80
N VAL A 138 -71.43 -14.88 -7.08
CA VAL A 138 -70.10 -14.80 -7.73
C VAL A 138 -69.82 -13.39 -8.21
N GLU A 139 -68.70 -12.84 -7.75
CA GLU A 139 -68.21 -11.51 -8.06
C GLU A 139 -66.81 -11.61 -8.68
N LEU A 140 -66.60 -10.97 -9.83
CA LEU A 140 -65.27 -10.78 -10.40
C LEU A 140 -64.73 -9.41 -9.93
N TYR A 141 -63.48 -9.34 -9.52
CA TYR A 141 -62.89 -8.10 -9.04
C TYR A 141 -61.49 -7.86 -9.59
N GLY A 142 -61.13 -6.58 -9.71
CA GLY A 142 -59.77 -6.13 -9.91
C GLY A 142 -59.22 -5.53 -8.62
N ARG A 143 -57.90 -5.46 -8.51
CA ARG A 143 -57.17 -4.73 -7.47
C ARG A 143 -56.21 -3.79 -8.17
N LEU A 144 -56.21 -2.52 -7.78
CA LEU A 144 -55.29 -1.50 -8.28
C LEU A 144 -54.85 -0.65 -7.10
N GLY A 145 -53.55 -0.59 -6.81
CA GLY A 145 -53.08 0.07 -5.60
C GLY A 145 -51.58 0.18 -5.51
N ALA A 146 -51.11 0.44 -4.30
CA ALA A 146 -49.70 0.52 -3.98
C ALA A 146 -49.41 -0.16 -2.63
N MET A 147 -48.19 -0.64 -2.49
CA MET A 147 -47.64 -1.21 -1.26
C MET A 147 -46.46 -0.36 -0.80
N LEU A 148 -46.53 0.13 0.44
CA LEU A 148 -45.42 0.77 1.14
C LEU A 148 -44.70 -0.31 1.94
N TRP A 149 -43.52 -0.70 1.49
CA TRP A 149 -42.85 -1.91 1.96
C TRP A 149 -41.48 -1.61 2.57
N SER A 150 -41.05 -2.56 3.40
CA SER A 150 -39.69 -2.72 3.90
C SER A 150 -39.33 -4.20 3.79
N GLY A 151 -38.09 -4.49 3.43
CA GLY A 151 -37.62 -5.86 3.29
C GLY A 151 -36.12 -5.97 3.36
N THR A 152 -35.63 -7.20 3.44
CA THR A 152 -34.21 -7.50 3.55
C THR A 152 -33.78 -8.44 2.43
N ARG A 153 -32.50 -8.33 2.04
CA ARG A 153 -31.79 -9.36 1.28
C ARG A 153 -30.61 -9.83 2.10
N ASP A 154 -30.57 -11.13 2.33
CA ASP A 154 -29.56 -11.77 3.16
C ASP A 154 -28.84 -12.82 2.30
N PHE A 155 -27.52 -12.72 2.22
CA PHE A 155 -26.69 -13.73 1.58
C PHE A 155 -25.32 -13.81 2.24
N TYR A 156 -24.89 -15.04 2.58
CA TYR A 156 -23.56 -15.34 3.12
C TYR A 156 -23.13 -14.42 4.30
N GLY A 157 -24.05 -14.13 5.21
CA GLY A 157 -23.81 -13.31 6.41
C GLY A 157 -23.81 -11.79 6.18
N VAL A 158 -24.03 -11.33 4.95
CA VAL A 158 -24.29 -9.92 4.61
C VAL A 158 -25.79 -9.72 4.50
N SER A 159 -26.31 -8.69 5.18
CA SER A 159 -27.72 -8.31 5.18
C SER A 159 -27.84 -6.84 4.80
N LYS A 160 -28.74 -6.52 3.85
CA LYS A 160 -29.08 -5.15 3.48
C LYS A 160 -30.58 -4.91 3.58
N ASP A 161 -30.93 -3.78 4.17
CA ASP A 161 -32.30 -3.29 4.30
C ASP A 161 -32.71 -2.46 3.08
N TYR A 162 -33.94 -2.68 2.62
CA TYR A 162 -34.56 -1.92 1.54
C TYR A 162 -35.94 -1.45 1.97
N SER A 163 -36.38 -0.33 1.41
CA SER A 163 -37.76 0.12 1.55
C SER A 163 -38.18 0.89 0.32
N GLY A 164 -39.46 0.83 0.00
CA GLY A 164 -39.97 1.47 -1.21
C GLY A 164 -41.49 1.59 -1.21
N THR A 165 -41.98 2.10 -2.32
CA THR A 165 -43.41 2.11 -2.65
C THR A 165 -43.56 1.50 -4.03
N SER A 166 -44.32 0.41 -4.12
CA SER A 166 -44.46 -0.37 -5.36
C SER A 166 -45.91 -0.46 -5.78
N ALA A 167 -46.15 -0.48 -7.09
CA ALA A 167 -47.48 -0.70 -7.63
C ALA A 167 -47.96 -2.11 -7.30
N LEU A 168 -49.24 -2.24 -6.97
CA LEU A 168 -49.94 -3.50 -6.74
C LEU A 168 -51.12 -3.58 -7.69
N PHE A 169 -51.24 -4.68 -8.41
CA PHE A 169 -52.44 -4.94 -9.20
C PHE A 169 -52.77 -6.42 -9.24
N GLY A 170 -54.04 -6.74 -9.47
CA GLY A 170 -54.50 -8.13 -9.47
C GLY A 170 -55.90 -8.29 -10.00
N ILE A 171 -56.28 -9.54 -10.20
CA ILE A 171 -57.62 -9.94 -10.63
C ILE A 171 -58.01 -11.21 -9.87
N GLY A 172 -59.28 -11.30 -9.49
CA GLY A 172 -59.77 -12.46 -8.76
C GLY A 172 -61.27 -12.63 -8.84
N ALA A 173 -61.72 -13.73 -8.27
CA ALA A 173 -63.12 -14.05 -8.11
C ALA A 173 -63.45 -14.22 -6.63
N ALA A 174 -64.66 -13.83 -6.26
CA ALA A 174 -65.18 -13.93 -4.92
C ALA A 174 -66.50 -14.69 -4.90
N LEU A 175 -66.68 -15.49 -3.85
CA LEU A 175 -67.86 -16.29 -3.58
C LEU A 175 -68.48 -15.83 -2.27
N ASN A 176 -69.75 -15.42 -2.30
CA ASN A 176 -70.53 -15.17 -1.08
C ASN A 176 -70.94 -16.52 -0.49
N ILE A 177 -70.30 -16.94 0.61
CA ILE A 177 -70.62 -18.21 1.29
C ILE A 177 -71.88 -18.04 2.15
N SER A 178 -72.06 -16.85 2.73
CA SER A 178 -73.22 -16.49 3.54
C SER A 178 -73.49 -14.99 3.46
N GLN A 179 -74.46 -14.50 4.25
CA GLN A 179 -74.76 -13.06 4.32
C GLN A 179 -73.59 -12.19 4.77
N ASN A 180 -72.63 -12.77 5.52
CA ASN A 180 -71.49 -12.04 6.09
C ASN A 180 -70.14 -12.58 5.63
N TRP A 181 -70.06 -13.83 5.16
CA TRP A 181 -68.78 -14.45 4.79
C TRP A 181 -68.59 -14.49 3.28
N LYS A 182 -67.44 -13.99 2.83
CA LYS A 182 -67.01 -14.00 1.42
C LYS A 182 -65.64 -14.67 1.31
N LEU A 183 -65.52 -15.66 0.44
CA LEU A 183 -64.24 -16.26 0.07
C LEU A 183 -63.74 -15.58 -1.19
N GLN A 184 -62.48 -15.13 -1.20
CA GLN A 184 -61.85 -14.52 -2.36
C GLN A 184 -60.65 -15.36 -2.79
N THR A 185 -60.43 -15.44 -4.09
CA THR A 185 -59.18 -15.95 -4.66
C THR A 185 -58.78 -15.14 -5.87
N GLY A 186 -57.49 -14.90 -6.04
CA GLY A 186 -57.02 -14.13 -7.16
C GLY A 186 -55.52 -14.18 -7.34
N TRP A 187 -55.10 -13.83 -8.53
CA TRP A 187 -53.70 -13.52 -8.83
C TRP A 187 -53.46 -12.04 -8.57
N GLN A 188 -52.30 -11.72 -8.00
CA GLN A 188 -51.84 -10.36 -7.82
C GLN A 188 -50.34 -10.27 -8.02
N ARG A 189 -49.90 -9.11 -8.50
CA ARG A 189 -48.50 -8.75 -8.68
C ARG A 189 -48.16 -7.51 -7.86
N VAL A 190 -47.01 -7.55 -7.19
CA VAL A 190 -46.35 -6.39 -6.59
C VAL A 190 -45.10 -6.10 -7.42
N SER A 191 -45.08 -4.94 -8.07
CA SER A 191 -43.95 -4.51 -8.91
C SER A 191 -42.83 -3.91 -8.05
N LEU A 192 -42.10 -4.75 -7.34
CA LEU A 192 -40.84 -4.35 -6.72
C LEU A 192 -39.81 -4.10 -7.83
N ASP A 193 -38.94 -3.11 -7.65
CA ASP A 193 -38.09 -2.54 -8.71
C ASP A 193 -37.37 -3.61 -9.56
N ASP A 194 -36.50 -4.40 -8.93
CA ASP A 194 -35.69 -5.41 -9.61
C ASP A 194 -36.32 -6.83 -9.56
N PHE A 195 -37.41 -7.02 -8.81
CA PHE A 195 -37.97 -8.37 -8.57
C PHE A 195 -39.50 -8.35 -8.45
N PRO A 196 -40.25 -8.30 -9.57
CA PRO A 196 -41.70 -8.33 -9.51
C PRO A 196 -42.18 -9.64 -8.88
N VAL A 197 -43.06 -9.54 -7.89
CA VAL A 197 -43.57 -10.70 -7.15
C VAL A 197 -44.99 -10.99 -7.60
N ASP A 198 -45.17 -12.14 -8.24
CA ASP A 198 -46.47 -12.72 -8.53
C ASP A 198 -46.92 -13.62 -7.39
N MET A 199 -48.21 -13.61 -7.08
CA MET A 199 -48.78 -14.55 -6.14
C MET A 199 -50.23 -14.89 -6.45
N VAL A 200 -50.63 -16.08 -6.03
CA VAL A 200 -52.03 -16.50 -5.99
C VAL A 200 -52.45 -16.54 -4.53
N GLU A 201 -53.51 -15.81 -4.19
CA GLU A 201 -54.01 -15.69 -2.82
C GLU A 201 -55.39 -16.34 -2.68
N VAL A 202 -55.65 -16.92 -1.51
CA VAL A 202 -56.98 -17.30 -1.03
C VAL A 202 -57.23 -16.59 0.30
N SER A 203 -58.35 -15.89 0.41
CA SER A 203 -58.65 -15.04 1.56
C SER A 203 -60.10 -15.20 2.00
N LEU A 204 -60.33 -15.17 3.31
CA LEU A 204 -61.66 -15.20 3.90
C LEU A 204 -62.00 -13.84 4.49
N PHE A 205 -63.18 -13.32 4.14
CA PHE A 205 -63.65 -12.00 4.53
C PHE A 205 -64.96 -12.08 5.31
N TYR A 206 -65.06 -11.27 6.36
CA TYR A 206 -66.26 -11.03 7.14
C TYR A 206 -66.76 -9.60 6.93
N ARG A 207 -68.00 -9.46 6.46
CA ARG A 207 -68.68 -8.19 6.20
C ARG A 207 -69.62 -7.83 7.35
N PHE A 208 -69.51 -6.59 7.83
CA PHE A 208 -70.34 -6.02 8.88
C PHE A 208 -71.61 -5.37 8.30
N GLY A 209 -72.77 -5.72 8.86
CA GLY A 209 -74.09 -5.22 8.43
C GLY A 209 -74.70 -6.00 7.25
N ALA A 210 -76.02 -6.17 7.26
CA ALA A 210 -76.77 -6.88 6.21
C ALA A 210 -77.35 -5.89 5.18
N TYR A 211 -77.17 -6.15 3.89
CA TYR A 211 -77.98 -5.51 2.84
C TYR A 211 -79.41 -6.06 2.94
N ALA A 212 -80.35 -5.21 3.36
CA ALA A 212 -81.78 -5.55 3.30
C ALA A 212 -82.20 -5.63 1.83
N GLN A 213 -82.48 -6.84 1.34
CA GLN A 213 -83.10 -7.03 0.03
C GLN A 213 -84.52 -6.42 0.03
N PRO A 214 -84.94 -5.70 -1.02
CA PRO A 214 -86.27 -5.11 -1.08
C PRO A 214 -87.35 -6.20 -1.26
N VAL A 215 -88.26 -6.32 -0.28
CA VAL A 215 -89.44 -7.20 -0.35
C VAL A 215 -90.57 -6.52 -1.12
N THR A 216 -91.04 -7.13 -2.21
CA THR A 216 -92.25 -6.71 -2.93
C THR A 216 -93.48 -7.39 -2.33
N HIS A 217 -94.38 -6.63 -1.71
CA HIS A 217 -95.68 -7.12 -1.23
C HIS A 217 -96.72 -7.11 -2.36
N THR A 218 -97.42 -8.22 -2.62
CA THR A 218 -98.70 -8.24 -3.38
C THR A 218 -99.68 -9.24 -2.77
N ASN A 219 -100.73 -8.72 -2.12
CA ASN A 219 -102.14 -9.15 -2.24
C ASN A 219 -102.98 -8.63 -1.04
N GLN A 220 -104.04 -7.87 -1.34
CA GLN A 220 -105.15 -7.61 -0.41
C GLN A 220 -106.47 -8.10 -1.04
N PRO A 221 -107.34 -8.82 -0.30
CA PRO A 221 -108.67 -9.17 -0.77
C PRO A 221 -109.72 -8.11 -0.36
N THR A 222 -110.68 -7.85 -1.25
CA THR A 222 -111.82 -6.93 -1.07
C THR A 222 -113.05 -7.64 -0.46
N ILE A 223 -113.76 -6.94 0.43
CA ILE A 223 -115.04 -7.38 1.05
C ILE A 223 -116.17 -6.47 0.54
N ASN A 224 -117.26 -7.05 0.03
CA ASN A 224 -118.48 -6.33 -0.39
C ASN A 224 -119.49 -6.25 0.76
N VAL A 225 -120.01 -5.05 1.05
CA VAL A 225 -121.03 -4.81 2.09
C VAL A 225 -122.25 -4.12 1.45
N ASN A 226 -123.47 -4.56 1.80
CA ASN A 226 -124.75 -4.07 1.26
C ASN A 226 -125.46 -3.22 2.32
N LEU A 227 -125.72 -1.93 2.06
CA LEU A 227 -126.23 -0.96 3.04
C LEU A 227 -127.49 -0.22 2.53
N GLN A 228 -128.44 0.09 3.43
CA GLN A 228 -129.72 0.76 3.15
C GLN A 228 -129.63 2.30 3.28
N GLY A 229 -130.56 3.03 2.63
CA GLY A 229 -130.48 4.46 2.29
C GLY A 229 -130.09 5.47 3.37
N ASP A 230 -130.61 5.37 4.60
CA ASP A 230 -130.26 6.32 5.68
C ASP A 230 -128.83 6.14 6.20
N GLN A 231 -128.26 4.94 6.04
CA GLN A 231 -126.86 4.67 6.37
C GLN A 231 -125.89 5.20 5.30
N TYR A 232 -126.41 5.53 4.12
CA TYR A 232 -125.61 6.02 3.00
C TYR A 232 -125.24 7.50 3.17
N ASP A 233 -126.18 8.34 3.64
CA ASP A 233 -125.95 9.78 3.85
C ASP A 233 -125.03 10.06 5.05
N ASP A 234 -125.12 9.26 6.12
CA ASP A 234 -124.18 9.35 7.25
C ASP A 234 -122.78 8.88 6.86
N LEU A 235 -122.67 7.82 6.05
CA LEU A 235 -121.39 7.39 5.48
C LEU A 235 -120.79 8.41 4.53
N LEU A 236 -121.59 9.10 3.70
CA LEU A 236 -121.08 10.14 2.81
C LEU A 236 -120.53 11.33 3.60
N LYS A 237 -121.18 11.75 4.70
CA LYS A 237 -120.63 12.78 5.59
C LYS A 237 -119.36 12.34 6.29
N GLU A 238 -119.30 11.08 6.73
CA GLU A 238 -118.10 10.54 7.36
C GLU A 238 -116.95 10.44 6.34
N ILE A 239 -117.23 10.03 5.10
CA ILE A 239 -116.28 10.02 3.97
C ILE A 239 -115.79 11.44 3.68
N ASP A 240 -116.66 12.44 3.56
CA ASP A 240 -116.26 13.83 3.30
C ASP A 240 -115.39 14.40 4.44
N ASN A 241 -115.71 14.07 5.69
CA ASN A 241 -114.91 14.48 6.83
C ASN A 241 -113.54 13.78 6.84
N TYR A 242 -113.49 12.48 6.53
CA TYR A 242 -112.23 11.75 6.36
C TYR A 242 -111.40 12.31 5.19
N GLN A 243 -112.00 12.63 4.05
CA GLN A 243 -111.30 13.21 2.90
C GLN A 243 -110.71 14.59 3.23
N SER A 244 -111.44 15.42 3.98
CA SER A 244 -110.97 16.72 4.47
C SER A 244 -109.78 16.57 5.42
N GLU A 245 -109.88 15.64 6.39
CA GLU A 245 -108.79 15.36 7.33
C GLU A 245 -107.56 14.76 6.64
N LEU A 246 -107.77 13.88 5.65
CA LEU A 246 -106.69 13.29 4.84
C LEU A 246 -105.96 14.38 4.04
N THR A 247 -106.70 15.32 3.46
CA THR A 247 -106.14 16.43 2.66
C THR A 247 -105.24 17.32 3.52
N GLN A 248 -105.68 17.69 4.73
CA GLN A 248 -104.84 18.46 5.67
C GLN A 248 -103.58 17.70 6.10
N ARG A 249 -103.69 16.39 6.35
CA ARG A 249 -102.53 15.56 6.73
C ARG A 249 -101.53 15.42 5.57
N ILE A 250 -102.00 15.34 4.33
CA ILE A 250 -101.15 15.31 3.13
C ILE A 250 -100.40 16.64 2.98
N GLU A 251 -101.09 17.77 3.13
CA GLU A 251 -100.46 19.10 2.98
C GLU A 251 -99.38 19.34 4.05
N VAL A 252 -99.63 18.94 5.30
CA VAL A 252 -98.62 18.98 6.39
C VAL A 252 -97.45 18.03 6.11
N ALA A 253 -97.71 16.84 5.58
CA ALA A 253 -96.68 15.88 5.22
C ALA A 253 -95.80 16.37 4.05
N GLU A 254 -96.38 17.02 3.06
CA GLU A 254 -95.68 17.63 1.93
C GLU A 254 -94.78 18.79 2.37
N LEU A 255 -95.26 19.66 3.26
CA LEU A 255 -94.46 20.73 3.84
C LEU A 255 -93.28 20.18 4.67
N ALA A 256 -93.52 19.14 5.47
CA ALA A 256 -92.46 18.48 6.22
C ALA A 256 -91.42 17.80 5.30
N ALA A 257 -91.87 17.19 4.20
CA ALA A 257 -90.98 16.60 3.19
C ALA A 257 -90.17 17.67 2.45
N ALA A 258 -90.78 18.80 2.09
CA ALA A 258 -90.10 19.92 1.44
C ALA A 258 -89.04 20.56 2.35
N GLN A 259 -89.31 20.67 3.66
CA GLN A 259 -88.36 21.18 4.64
C GLN A 259 -87.14 20.25 4.78
N LYS A 260 -87.38 18.93 4.92
CA LYS A 260 -86.31 17.92 4.94
C LYS A 260 -85.49 17.92 3.66
N ALA A 261 -86.13 18.12 2.50
CA ALA A 261 -85.43 18.22 1.22
C ALA A 261 -84.51 19.45 1.16
N LYS A 262 -84.96 20.61 1.68
CA LYS A 262 -84.13 21.82 1.78
C LYS A 262 -82.96 21.65 2.73
N GLU A 263 -83.18 21.06 3.90
CA GLU A 263 -82.12 20.80 4.89
C GLU A 263 -81.06 19.84 4.33
N LYS A 264 -81.50 18.76 3.67
CA LYS A 264 -80.60 17.82 2.98
C LYS A 264 -79.79 18.51 1.87
N ALA A 265 -80.42 19.38 1.08
CA ALA A 265 -79.73 20.12 0.02
C ALA A 265 -78.70 21.12 0.60
N ALA A 266 -79.02 21.80 1.70
CA ALA A 266 -78.09 22.70 2.37
C ALA A 266 -76.89 21.95 2.97
N LEU A 267 -77.13 20.81 3.62
CA LEU A 267 -76.07 19.96 4.16
C LEU A 267 -75.17 19.41 3.06
N GLN A 268 -75.76 18.97 1.94
CA GLN A 268 -74.99 18.49 0.79
C GLN A 268 -74.11 19.60 0.20
N SER A 269 -74.65 20.82 0.03
CA SER A 269 -73.86 21.97 -0.44
C SER A 269 -72.71 22.32 0.51
N GLN A 270 -72.92 22.22 1.82
CA GLN A 270 -71.87 22.47 2.81
C GLN A 270 -70.78 21.38 2.78
N LEU A 271 -71.18 20.11 2.66
CA LEU A 271 -70.26 18.97 2.57
C LEU A 271 -69.39 19.05 1.30
N GLU A 272 -69.99 19.45 0.18
CA GLU A 272 -69.26 19.66 -1.07
C GLU A 272 -68.24 20.81 -0.95
N ALA A 273 -68.64 21.93 -0.32
CA ALA A 273 -67.73 23.06 -0.07
C ALA A 273 -66.57 22.69 0.88
N GLU A 274 -66.85 21.95 1.96
CA GLU A 274 -65.82 21.48 2.88
C GLU A 274 -64.89 20.46 2.23
N SER A 275 -65.43 19.55 1.42
CA SER A 275 -64.63 18.59 0.64
C SER A 275 -63.69 19.31 -0.34
N GLN A 276 -64.14 20.38 -0.99
CA GLN A 276 -63.30 21.17 -1.89
C GLN A 276 -62.21 21.92 -1.12
N ALA A 277 -62.58 22.59 -0.02
CA ALA A 277 -61.62 23.28 0.84
C ALA A 277 -60.54 22.34 1.39
N ARG A 278 -60.93 21.11 1.77
CA ARG A 278 -59.98 20.11 2.27
C ARG A 278 -59.04 19.58 1.19
N LYS A 279 -59.52 19.36 -0.04
CA LYS A 279 -58.66 18.97 -1.17
C LYS A 279 -57.60 20.04 -1.46
N ILE A 280 -58.00 21.31 -1.49
CA ILE A 280 -57.08 22.43 -1.70
C ILE A 280 -56.04 22.49 -0.56
N ALA A 281 -56.48 22.36 0.68
CA ALA A 281 -55.57 22.38 1.84
C ALA A 281 -54.59 21.19 1.84
N GLU A 282 -55.04 20.01 1.40
CA GLU A 282 -54.19 18.82 1.26
C GLU A 282 -53.17 18.98 0.14
N GLU A 283 -53.58 19.46 -1.04
CA GLU A 283 -52.66 19.76 -2.15
C GLU A 283 -51.61 20.81 -1.76
N GLU A 284 -52.01 21.90 -1.07
CA GLU A 284 -51.06 22.90 -0.57
C GLU A 284 -50.08 22.32 0.47
N ALA A 285 -50.56 21.43 1.35
CA ALA A 285 -49.71 20.78 2.35
C ALA A 285 -48.69 19.83 1.70
N ILE A 286 -49.11 19.06 0.69
CA ILE A 286 -48.23 18.20 -0.10
C ILE A 286 -47.20 19.04 -0.85
N ALA A 287 -47.63 20.09 -1.56
CA ALA A 287 -46.73 20.98 -2.30
C ALA A 287 -45.66 21.62 -1.39
N ARG A 288 -46.05 22.11 -0.20
CA ARG A 288 -45.09 22.65 0.79
C ARG A 288 -44.15 21.58 1.32
N ALA A 289 -44.64 20.36 1.55
CA ALA A 289 -43.81 19.26 2.02
C ALA A 289 -42.77 18.85 0.96
N GLU A 290 -43.17 18.73 -0.31
CA GLU A 290 -42.29 18.42 -1.44
C GLU A 290 -41.24 19.52 -1.66
N GLU A 291 -41.65 20.80 -1.63
CA GLU A 291 -40.71 21.92 -1.75
C GLU A 291 -39.69 21.92 -0.60
N SER A 292 -40.13 21.70 0.64
CA SER A 292 -39.24 21.61 1.80
C SER A 292 -38.26 20.44 1.71
N ALA A 293 -38.71 19.29 1.21
CA ALA A 293 -37.87 18.11 1.02
C ALA A 293 -36.84 18.34 -0.09
N ARG A 294 -37.26 18.98 -1.20
CA ARG A 294 -36.37 19.33 -2.31
C ARG A 294 -35.30 20.33 -1.88
N LEU A 295 -35.67 21.39 -1.17
CA LEU A 295 -34.71 22.37 -0.64
C LEU A 295 -33.70 21.74 0.32
N LYS A 296 -34.16 20.83 1.19
CA LYS A 296 -33.27 20.10 2.10
C LYS A 296 -32.30 19.19 1.35
N ALA A 297 -32.79 18.43 0.35
CA ALA A 297 -31.95 17.58 -0.47
C ALA A 297 -30.94 18.39 -1.30
N GLU A 298 -31.34 19.54 -1.85
CA GLU A 298 -30.45 20.45 -2.58
C GLU A 298 -29.37 21.04 -1.67
N GLN A 299 -29.73 21.45 -0.45
CA GLN A 299 -28.77 21.95 0.53
C GLN A 299 -27.79 20.85 0.96
N GLU A 300 -28.25 19.63 1.21
CA GLU A 300 -27.39 18.48 1.55
C GLU A 300 -26.46 18.13 0.38
N ALA A 301 -26.95 18.15 -0.86
CA ALA A 301 -26.14 17.93 -2.06
C ALA A 301 -25.07 19.01 -2.26
N LEU A 302 -25.40 20.30 -2.02
CA LEU A 302 -24.44 21.40 -2.08
C LEU A 302 -23.35 21.26 -1.01
N ILE A 303 -23.72 20.91 0.23
CA ILE A 303 -22.75 20.66 1.32
C ILE A 303 -21.84 19.48 0.97
N ALA A 304 -22.40 18.38 0.47
CA ALA A 304 -21.62 17.22 0.05
C ALA A 304 -20.66 17.55 -1.10
N ALA A 305 -21.11 18.32 -2.10
CA ALA A 305 -20.29 18.76 -3.22
C ALA A 305 -19.16 19.71 -2.78
N GLU A 306 -19.44 20.65 -1.86
CA GLU A 306 -18.42 21.56 -1.32
C GLU A 306 -17.39 20.81 -0.48
N ALA A 307 -17.83 19.86 0.36
CA ALA A 307 -16.94 18.99 1.13
C ALA A 307 -16.03 18.15 0.23
N ALA A 308 -16.58 17.54 -0.83
CA ALA A 308 -15.80 16.79 -1.81
C ALA A 308 -14.78 17.67 -2.54
N ARG A 309 -15.16 18.91 -2.89
CA ARG A 309 -14.23 19.86 -3.52
C ARG A 309 -13.10 20.26 -2.58
N LEU A 310 -13.40 20.55 -1.32
CA LEU A 310 -12.41 20.92 -0.32
C LEU A 310 -11.42 19.77 -0.07
N GLN A 311 -11.92 18.54 0.00
CA GLN A 311 -11.07 17.35 0.16
C GLN A 311 -10.17 17.14 -1.06
N ALA A 312 -10.69 17.28 -2.28
CA ALA A 312 -9.88 17.20 -3.50
C ALA A 312 -8.81 18.30 -3.57
N GLU A 313 -9.11 19.52 -3.11
CA GLU A 313 -8.15 20.63 -3.02
C GLU A 313 -7.05 20.34 -1.99
N GLN A 314 -7.40 19.82 -0.81
CA GLN A 314 -6.44 19.40 0.21
C GLN A 314 -5.53 18.28 -0.28
N ASP A 315 -6.07 17.26 -0.94
CA ASP A 315 -5.29 16.16 -1.52
C ASP A 315 -4.33 16.65 -2.62
N ALA A 316 -4.78 17.60 -3.45
CA ALA A 316 -3.94 18.21 -4.47
C ALA A 316 -2.80 19.05 -3.87
N LEU A 317 -3.08 19.84 -2.82
CA LEU A 317 -2.07 20.59 -2.09
C LEU A 317 -1.06 19.67 -1.39
N ALA A 318 -1.52 18.62 -0.72
CA ALA A 318 -0.66 17.65 -0.06
C ALA A 318 0.29 16.96 -1.05
N LYS A 319 -0.23 16.52 -2.21
CA LYS A 319 0.59 15.94 -3.28
C LYS A 319 1.59 16.94 -3.86
N ALA A 320 1.20 18.20 -4.03
CA ALA A 320 2.10 19.25 -4.53
C ALA A 320 3.21 19.57 -3.52
N GLU A 321 2.90 19.66 -2.22
CA GLU A 321 3.87 19.91 -1.16
C GLU A 321 4.84 18.73 -1.01
N GLU A 322 4.35 17.49 -1.04
CA GLU A 322 5.20 16.30 -1.01
C GLU A 322 6.15 16.24 -2.21
N ALA A 323 5.64 16.50 -3.42
CA ALA A 323 6.46 16.55 -4.63
C ALA A 323 7.54 17.65 -4.55
N ALA A 324 7.21 18.82 -4.01
CA ALA A 324 8.16 19.90 -3.80
C ALA A 324 9.24 19.52 -2.75
N ARG A 325 8.84 18.87 -1.65
CA ARG A 325 9.76 18.39 -0.61
C ARG A 325 10.71 17.33 -1.13
N VAL A 326 10.22 16.33 -1.86
CA VAL A 326 11.03 15.27 -2.46
C VAL A 326 12.04 15.86 -3.45
N LYS A 327 11.60 16.82 -4.28
CA LYS A 327 12.51 17.50 -5.21
C LYS A 327 13.60 18.29 -4.47
N ALA A 328 13.24 19.03 -3.42
CA ALA A 328 14.21 19.76 -2.61
C ALA A 328 15.22 18.83 -1.90
N GLU A 329 14.77 17.67 -1.42
CA GLU A 329 15.63 16.65 -0.80
C GLU A 329 16.58 16.02 -1.83
N GLN A 330 16.08 15.69 -3.03
CA GLN A 330 16.92 15.20 -4.13
C GLN A 330 17.98 16.22 -4.55
N ASP A 331 17.61 17.49 -4.68
CA ASP A 331 18.56 18.57 -5.01
C ASP A 331 19.61 18.76 -3.90
N ALA A 332 19.22 18.66 -2.63
CA ALA A 332 20.13 18.72 -1.49
C ALA A 332 21.11 17.54 -1.46
N LEU A 333 20.63 16.31 -1.70
CA LEU A 333 21.46 15.11 -1.79
C LEU A 333 22.44 15.17 -2.96
N ALA A 334 22.00 15.63 -4.13
CA ALA A 334 22.86 15.80 -5.30
C ALA A 334 23.98 16.81 -5.02
N LYS A 335 23.66 17.93 -4.34
CA LYS A 335 24.66 18.92 -3.93
C LYS A 335 25.65 18.35 -2.91
N ALA A 336 25.18 17.60 -1.91
CA ALA A 336 26.04 16.96 -0.91
C ALA A 336 26.99 15.93 -1.55
N GLN A 337 26.50 15.10 -2.47
CA GLN A 337 27.32 14.15 -3.22
C GLN A 337 28.38 14.85 -4.09
N ALA A 338 28.03 15.95 -4.74
CA ALA A 338 28.98 16.73 -5.52
C ALA A 338 30.07 17.37 -4.65
N GLU A 339 29.73 17.88 -3.47
CA GLU A 339 30.68 18.45 -2.52
C GLU A 339 31.61 17.37 -1.95
N GLU A 340 31.08 16.20 -1.59
CA GLU A 340 31.89 15.08 -1.11
C GLU A 340 32.81 14.54 -2.21
N ALA A 341 32.34 14.40 -3.45
CA ALA A 341 33.19 14.01 -4.57
C ALA A 341 34.32 15.01 -4.82
N ALA A 342 34.04 16.33 -4.69
CA ALA A 342 35.07 17.36 -4.80
C ALA A 342 36.10 17.27 -3.66
N ARG A 343 35.66 17.02 -2.42
CA ARG A 343 36.54 16.82 -1.25
C ARG A 343 37.44 15.60 -1.43
N VAL A 344 36.88 14.46 -1.85
CA VAL A 344 37.63 13.21 -2.10
C VAL A 344 38.68 13.43 -3.20
N LYS A 345 38.33 14.12 -4.28
CA LYS A 345 39.28 14.45 -5.34
C LYS A 345 40.41 15.35 -4.85
N ALA A 346 40.10 16.38 -4.05
CA ALA A 346 41.11 17.25 -3.46
C ALA A 346 42.04 16.51 -2.49
N GLU A 347 41.51 15.57 -1.71
CA GLU A 347 42.29 14.71 -0.81
C GLU A 347 43.21 13.77 -1.59
N GLN A 348 42.71 13.16 -2.68
CA GLN A 348 43.52 12.33 -3.58
C GLN A 348 44.66 13.13 -4.24
N ASP A 349 44.38 14.35 -4.72
CA ASP A 349 45.39 15.23 -5.31
C ASP A 349 46.45 15.64 -4.26
N ALA A 350 46.03 15.92 -3.02
CA ALA A 350 46.94 16.23 -1.91
C ALA A 350 47.84 15.04 -1.54
N LEU A 351 47.26 13.82 -1.46
CA LEU A 351 48.01 12.59 -1.22
C LEU A 351 49.00 12.29 -2.35
N ALA A 352 48.59 12.46 -3.61
CA ALA A 352 49.48 12.27 -4.76
C ALA A 352 50.68 13.25 -4.73
N LYS A 353 50.43 14.51 -4.36
CA LYS A 353 51.49 15.51 -4.18
C LYS A 353 52.43 15.15 -3.03
N ALA A 354 51.90 14.71 -1.90
CA ALA A 354 52.70 14.28 -0.74
C ALA A 354 53.58 13.06 -1.08
N GLN A 355 53.02 12.07 -1.79
CA GLN A 355 53.79 10.90 -2.26
C GLN A 355 54.89 11.30 -3.25
N ALA A 356 54.62 12.24 -4.15
CA ALA A 356 55.63 12.74 -5.09
C ALA A 356 56.77 13.49 -4.37
N GLU A 357 56.45 14.30 -3.36
CA GLU A 357 57.45 15.01 -2.55
C GLU A 357 58.28 14.04 -1.71
N GLU A 358 57.65 13.04 -1.10
CA GLU A 358 58.35 11.99 -0.35
C GLU A 358 59.28 11.16 -1.26
N ALA A 359 58.80 10.76 -2.45
CA ALA A 359 59.62 10.06 -3.43
C ALA A 359 60.83 10.90 -3.88
N ALA A 360 60.65 12.21 -4.06
CA ALA A 360 61.76 13.12 -4.38
C ALA A 360 62.76 13.24 -3.23
N ARG A 361 62.30 13.32 -1.97
CA ARG A 361 63.16 13.34 -0.78
C ARG A 361 63.96 12.05 -0.64
N VAL A 362 63.32 10.89 -0.79
CA VAL A 362 63.98 9.58 -0.73
C VAL A 362 65.04 9.46 -1.82
N LYS A 363 64.75 9.91 -3.05
CA LYS A 363 65.74 9.91 -4.13
C LYS A 363 66.93 10.82 -3.83
N ALA A 364 66.70 12.02 -3.29
CA ALA A 364 67.77 12.93 -2.90
C ALA A 364 68.63 12.37 -1.75
N GLU A 365 68.03 11.70 -0.78
CA GLU A 365 68.73 11.03 0.33
C GLU A 365 69.59 9.86 -0.18
N GLN A 366 69.07 9.06 -1.11
CA GLN A 366 69.84 7.98 -1.76
C GLN A 366 71.04 8.53 -2.55
N GLU A 367 70.88 9.62 -3.29
CA GLU A 367 71.99 10.27 -4.02
C GLU A 367 73.05 10.83 -3.05
N ALA A 368 72.63 11.43 -1.93
CA ALA A 368 73.55 11.93 -0.90
C ALA A 368 74.33 10.78 -0.23
N LEU A 369 73.67 9.67 0.10
CA LEU A 369 74.32 8.47 0.65
C LEU A 369 75.30 7.86 -0.35
N ALA A 370 74.94 7.76 -1.64
CA ALA A 370 75.83 7.25 -2.68
C ALA A 370 77.10 8.12 -2.82
N LYS A 371 76.96 9.45 -2.74
CA LYS A 371 78.09 10.38 -2.78
C LYS A 371 78.99 10.24 -1.55
N ALA A 372 78.41 10.10 -0.36
CA ALA A 372 79.17 9.89 0.88
C ALA A 372 79.96 8.57 0.85
N GLN A 373 79.35 7.48 0.36
CA GLN A 373 80.03 6.20 0.19
C GLN A 373 81.19 6.28 -0.82
N ALA A 374 81.03 7.02 -1.92
CA ALA A 374 82.10 7.23 -2.90
C ALA A 374 83.29 8.02 -2.33
N GLU A 375 83.03 9.03 -1.50
CA GLU A 375 84.06 9.83 -0.84
C GLU A 375 84.83 9.01 0.21
N GLU A 376 84.13 8.20 1.00
CA GLU A 376 84.76 7.30 1.98
C GLU A 376 85.64 6.24 1.30
N ALA A 377 85.16 5.64 0.20
CA ALA A 377 85.96 4.69 -0.59
C ALA A 377 87.25 5.33 -1.15
N ALA A 378 87.19 6.60 -1.57
CA ALA A 378 88.36 7.33 -2.05
C ALA A 378 89.39 7.59 -0.92
N ARG A 379 88.93 7.93 0.29
CA ARG A 379 89.79 8.14 1.46
C ARG A 379 90.54 6.86 1.86
N VAL A 380 89.85 5.71 1.90
CA VAL A 380 90.46 4.41 2.24
C VAL A 380 91.54 4.02 1.24
N LYS A 381 91.31 4.26 -0.05
CA LYS A 381 92.31 3.96 -1.09
C LYS A 381 93.59 4.80 -0.93
N ALA A 382 93.46 6.09 -0.59
CA ALA A 382 94.61 6.97 -0.37
C ALA A 382 95.45 6.57 0.86
N GLU A 383 94.80 6.10 1.93
CA GLU A 383 95.48 5.64 3.15
C GLU A 383 96.33 4.37 2.90
N GLN A 384 95.82 3.44 2.08
CA GLN A 384 96.55 2.23 1.72
C GLN A 384 97.83 2.50 0.91
N GLU A 385 97.81 3.49 0.00
CA GLU A 385 99.00 3.86 -0.79
C GLU A 385 100.11 4.50 0.07
N ALA A 386 99.75 5.25 1.12
CA ALA A 386 100.73 5.87 2.01
C ALA A 386 101.51 4.83 2.85
N LEU A 387 100.81 3.80 3.35
CA LEU A 387 101.41 2.69 4.10
C LEU A 387 102.40 1.87 3.27
N ALA A 388 102.10 1.64 1.98
CA ALA A 388 102.98 0.89 1.07
C ALA A 388 104.32 1.60 0.84
N LYS A 389 104.36 2.94 0.86
CA LYS A 389 105.58 3.72 0.62
C LYS A 389 106.54 3.71 1.81
N ALA A 390 106.02 3.69 3.04
CA ALA A 390 106.82 3.69 4.26
C ALA A 390 107.61 2.37 4.45
N GLN A 391 107.04 1.24 4.04
CA GLN A 391 107.69 -0.07 4.19
C GLN A 391 108.88 -0.30 3.24
N ALA A 392 108.98 0.46 2.14
CA ALA A 392 110.06 0.31 1.17
C ALA A 392 111.37 1.00 1.59
N GLU A 393 111.34 1.95 2.53
CA GLU A 393 112.49 2.79 2.88
C GLU A 393 113.38 2.20 3.99
N GLU A 394 112.86 1.28 4.82
CA GLU A 394 113.57 0.72 5.99
C GLU A 394 114.56 -0.42 5.66
N ALA A 395 114.44 -1.06 4.49
CA ALA A 395 115.19 -2.28 4.16
C ALA A 395 116.64 -2.07 3.63
N ALA A 396 117.10 -0.83 3.43
CA ALA A 396 118.32 -0.54 2.65
C ALA A 396 119.65 -0.38 3.45
N ALA A 397 119.70 -0.56 4.77
CA ALA A 397 120.77 0.04 5.60
C ALA A 397 121.83 -0.85 6.31
N LYS A 398 122.08 -2.15 6.01
CA LYS A 398 123.11 -2.93 6.77
C LYS A 398 123.89 -4.02 5.97
N GLN A 399 125.22 -3.84 5.78
CA GLN A 399 126.29 -4.88 5.82
C GLN A 399 127.73 -4.33 5.49
N THR A 400 128.64 -4.29 6.49
CA THR A 400 130.10 -4.06 6.36
C THR A 400 130.84 -4.86 7.45
N GLN A 401 132.04 -5.42 7.21
CA GLN A 401 132.84 -6.19 8.19
C GLN A 401 134.35 -5.82 8.15
N GLU A 402 135.01 -5.60 9.30
CA GLU A 402 136.44 -5.22 9.41
C GLU A 402 137.33 -6.41 9.84
N MET A 403 138.59 -6.48 9.36
CA MET A 403 139.64 -7.40 9.84
C MET A 403 141.00 -6.69 10.02
N ASP A 404 141.68 -6.90 11.15
CA ASP A 404 142.95 -6.23 11.47
C ASP A 404 144.18 -7.13 11.17
N PHE A 405 145.26 -6.55 10.61
CA PHE A 405 146.52 -7.27 10.31
C PHE A 405 147.78 -6.44 10.69
N VAL A 406 148.91 -7.11 11.01
CA VAL A 406 150.16 -6.45 11.43
C VAL A 406 151.32 -6.81 10.49
N PHE A 407 152.07 -5.82 10.00
CA PHE A 407 153.30 -6.04 9.21
C PHE A 407 154.56 -5.76 10.04
N ASN A 408 155.54 -6.66 10.00
CA ASN A 408 156.86 -6.38 10.57
C ASN A 408 157.69 -5.51 9.60
N ARG A 409 158.29 -4.44 10.13
CA ARG A 409 158.86 -3.30 9.39
C ARG A 409 160.00 -3.66 8.43
N ASP A 410 160.72 -4.74 8.70
CA ASP A 410 161.98 -5.03 7.99
C ASP A 410 161.96 -6.28 7.09
N SER A 411 160.83 -7.00 6.96
CA SER A 411 160.78 -8.25 6.16
C SER A 411 159.73 -8.33 5.06
N TYR A 412 158.84 -7.34 4.87
CA TYR A 412 157.83 -7.32 3.78
C TYR A 412 156.99 -8.60 3.62
N VAL A 413 156.94 -9.52 4.59
CA VAL A 413 156.06 -10.70 4.57
C VAL A 413 154.89 -10.46 5.54
N PRO A 414 153.62 -10.41 5.06
CA PRO A 414 152.48 -10.36 5.96
C PRO A 414 152.41 -11.65 6.77
N MET A 415 152.52 -11.54 8.09
CA MET A 415 152.24 -12.63 9.03
C MET A 415 150.79 -12.52 9.51
N GLY A 416 150.05 -13.63 9.51
CA GLY A 416 148.69 -13.70 10.06
C GLY A 416 147.54 -13.66 9.05
N ILE A 417 147.80 -13.69 7.74
CA ILE A 417 146.71 -13.80 6.74
C ILE A 417 146.17 -15.23 6.73
N ASN A 418 144.94 -15.39 7.20
CA ASN A 418 144.22 -16.65 7.10
C ASN A 418 143.54 -16.77 5.73
N ILE A 419 144.22 -17.48 4.81
CA ILE A 419 143.72 -17.72 3.44
C ILE A 419 142.33 -18.39 3.45
N THR A 420 142.04 -19.23 4.45
CA THR A 420 140.74 -19.91 4.59
C THR A 420 139.61 -18.92 4.86
N GLU A 421 139.86 -17.87 5.64
CA GLU A 421 138.86 -16.85 5.95
C GLU A 421 138.58 -15.94 4.76
N VAL A 422 139.63 -15.58 4.01
CA VAL A 422 139.48 -14.86 2.74
C VAL A 422 138.65 -15.67 1.75
N ASN A 423 138.93 -16.97 1.62
CA ASN A 423 138.14 -17.87 0.77
C ASN A 423 136.68 -18.01 1.24
N ARG A 424 136.44 -18.08 2.56
CA ARG A 424 135.08 -18.13 3.12
C ARG A 424 134.29 -16.89 2.75
N PHE A 425 134.90 -15.71 2.83
CA PHE A 425 134.21 -14.46 2.50
C PHE A 425 133.90 -14.36 1.00
N ILE A 426 134.84 -14.79 0.13
CA ILE A 426 134.58 -14.90 -1.31
C ILE A 426 133.40 -15.85 -1.58
N ALA A 427 133.32 -16.98 -0.89
CA ALA A 427 132.22 -17.95 -1.05
C ALA A 427 130.85 -17.42 -0.57
N GLN A 428 130.82 -16.50 0.40
CA GLN A 428 129.58 -15.88 0.89
C GLN A 428 129.10 -14.72 0.01
N SER A 429 129.97 -14.15 -0.82
CA SER A 429 129.58 -13.08 -1.73
C SER A 429 128.75 -13.61 -2.90
N GLU A 430 127.82 -12.78 -3.42
CA GLU A 430 127.04 -13.11 -4.61
C GLU A 430 127.98 -13.48 -5.78
N SER A 431 127.73 -14.63 -6.43
CA SER A 431 128.60 -15.25 -7.44
C SER A 431 129.06 -14.34 -8.60
N SER A 432 128.43 -13.18 -8.81
CA SER A 432 128.72 -12.24 -9.89
C SER A 432 129.54 -11.01 -9.49
N LYS A 433 129.87 -10.80 -8.21
CA LYS A 433 130.55 -9.60 -7.72
C LYS A 433 131.89 -9.93 -7.07
N LYS A 434 132.93 -9.14 -7.39
CA LYS A 434 134.25 -9.27 -6.76
C LYS A 434 134.18 -8.81 -5.30
N VAL A 435 134.87 -9.52 -4.41
CA VAL A 435 135.15 -9.05 -3.06
C VAL A 435 136.29 -8.04 -3.10
N THR A 436 136.13 -6.92 -2.40
CA THR A 436 137.17 -5.90 -2.29
C THR A 436 137.83 -5.95 -0.91
N LEU A 437 139.14 -6.18 -0.89
CA LEU A 437 139.98 -6.07 0.29
C LEU A 437 140.67 -4.71 0.29
N ALA A 438 140.35 -3.88 1.28
CA ALA A 438 140.86 -2.53 1.40
C ALA A 438 142.10 -2.50 2.30
N VAL A 439 143.26 -2.11 1.78
CA VAL A 439 144.45 -1.86 2.61
C VAL A 439 144.38 -0.45 3.17
N SER A 440 144.41 -0.32 4.50
CA SER A 440 144.43 0.98 5.17
C SER A 440 145.66 1.80 4.75
N SER A 441 145.41 3.05 4.41
CA SER A 441 146.44 4.06 4.13
C SER A 441 146.81 4.90 5.36
N GLU A 442 146.24 4.59 6.52
CA GLU A 442 146.40 5.34 7.75
C GLU A 442 147.84 5.25 8.29
N GLY A 443 148.45 6.39 8.62
CA GLY A 443 149.79 6.46 9.21
C GLY A 443 150.99 6.18 8.28
N VAL A 444 150.77 5.85 7.00
CA VAL A 444 151.84 5.56 6.02
C VAL A 444 151.71 6.36 4.74
N SER A 445 152.84 6.67 4.07
CA SER A 445 152.81 7.40 2.80
C SER A 445 152.05 6.63 1.71
N SER A 446 151.32 7.32 0.83
CA SER A 446 150.56 6.72 -0.28
C SER A 446 151.41 5.78 -1.17
N LYS A 447 152.70 6.11 -1.39
CA LYS A 447 153.64 5.22 -2.10
C LYS A 447 153.86 3.90 -1.37
N LEU A 448 153.96 3.92 -0.04
CA LEU A 448 154.14 2.72 0.78
C LEU A 448 152.85 1.91 0.88
N ALA A 449 151.69 2.54 1.04
CA ALA A 449 150.38 1.88 1.03
C ALA A 449 150.14 1.15 -0.31
N LYS A 450 150.43 1.80 -1.44
CA LYS A 450 150.33 1.18 -2.77
C LYS A 450 151.29 0.00 -2.96
N LYS A 451 152.53 0.11 -2.44
CA LYS A 451 153.48 -1.02 -2.44
C LYS A 451 152.95 -2.19 -1.60
N ARG A 452 152.39 -1.92 -0.42
CA ARG A 452 151.79 -2.94 0.46
C ARG A 452 150.59 -3.61 -0.21
N ALA A 453 149.69 -2.86 -0.84
CA ALA A 453 148.54 -3.41 -1.57
C ALA A 453 148.97 -4.31 -2.75
N ASN A 454 149.93 -3.85 -3.56
CA ASN A 454 150.47 -4.65 -4.66
C ASN A 454 151.17 -5.92 -4.16
N PHE A 455 151.95 -5.81 -3.07
CA PHE A 455 152.59 -6.97 -2.44
C PHE A 455 151.54 -7.96 -1.94
N LEU A 456 150.50 -7.48 -1.25
CA LEU A 456 149.43 -8.30 -0.70
C LEU A 456 148.63 -9.01 -1.80
N SER A 457 148.28 -8.29 -2.87
CA SER A 457 147.65 -8.86 -4.06
C SER A 457 148.48 -10.02 -4.61
N LYS A 458 149.80 -9.82 -4.76
CA LYS A 458 150.72 -10.87 -5.21
C LYS A 458 150.79 -12.04 -4.21
N TYR A 459 150.94 -11.76 -2.92
CA TYR A 459 151.04 -12.77 -1.86
C TYR A 459 149.81 -13.68 -1.78
N LEU A 460 148.61 -13.12 -1.97
CA LEU A 460 147.36 -13.88 -2.01
C LEU A 460 147.25 -14.73 -3.28
N SER A 461 147.66 -14.17 -4.42
CA SER A 461 147.68 -14.89 -5.69
C SER A 461 148.67 -16.07 -5.65
N ASP A 462 149.87 -15.89 -5.10
CA ASP A 462 150.88 -16.95 -4.92
C ASP A 462 150.40 -18.07 -3.97
N ARG A 463 149.38 -17.80 -3.13
CA ARG A 463 148.72 -18.79 -2.24
C ARG A 463 147.42 -19.35 -2.81
N GLY A 464 147.11 -19.08 -4.08
CA GLY A 464 145.99 -19.68 -4.80
C GLY A 464 144.64 -18.96 -4.66
N ILE A 465 144.60 -17.71 -4.18
CA ILE A 465 143.37 -16.90 -4.25
C ILE A 465 143.15 -16.42 -5.69
N ASP A 466 141.94 -16.63 -6.22
CA ASP A 466 141.55 -16.20 -7.57
C ASP A 466 141.42 -14.67 -7.68
N SER A 467 142.31 -14.07 -8.47
CA SER A 467 142.35 -12.62 -8.72
C SER A 467 141.16 -12.10 -9.54
N GLN A 468 140.38 -12.98 -10.16
CA GLN A 468 139.10 -12.60 -10.78
C GLN A 468 137.98 -12.42 -9.76
N LYS A 469 138.11 -12.97 -8.55
CA LYS A 469 137.09 -12.90 -7.49
C LYS A 469 137.46 -11.97 -6.33
N LEU A 470 138.74 -11.63 -6.20
CA LEU A 470 139.24 -10.70 -5.18
C LEU A 470 140.00 -9.54 -5.82
N GLU A 471 139.68 -8.33 -5.40
CA GLU A 471 140.46 -7.13 -5.73
C GLU A 471 141.04 -6.50 -4.45
N VAL A 472 142.33 -6.16 -4.47
CA VAL A 472 143.01 -5.49 -3.36
C VAL A 472 143.28 -4.05 -3.76
N VAL A 473 142.65 -3.10 -3.05
CA VAL A 473 142.75 -1.65 -3.32
C VAL A 473 143.09 -0.89 -2.04
N MET A 474 143.39 0.40 -2.15
CA MET A 474 143.51 1.25 -0.97
C MET A 474 142.11 1.61 -0.44
N ASP A 475 141.96 1.75 0.87
CA ASP A 475 140.69 2.13 1.51
C ASP A 475 140.08 3.43 0.98
N SER A 476 140.92 4.40 0.63
CA SER A 476 140.54 5.68 0.00
C SER A 476 139.92 5.54 -1.40
N GLU A 477 140.09 4.40 -2.08
CA GLU A 477 139.58 4.18 -3.44
C GLU A 477 138.17 3.57 -3.47
N ILE A 478 137.57 3.25 -2.31
CA ILE A 478 136.33 2.47 -2.27
C ILE A 478 135.09 3.36 -2.08
N LYS A 479 134.18 3.35 -3.07
CA LYS A 479 132.83 3.93 -2.98
C LYS A 479 131.75 2.94 -3.40
N GLY A 480 130.69 2.82 -2.58
CA GLY A 480 129.43 2.17 -2.97
C GLY A 480 129.48 0.65 -3.13
N HIS A 481 130.40 -0.04 -2.48
CA HIS A 481 130.45 -1.51 -2.53
C HIS A 481 129.64 -2.13 -1.39
N LYS A 482 128.75 -3.06 -1.75
CA LYS A 482 127.81 -3.73 -0.83
C LYS A 482 128.47 -4.80 0.05
N ALA A 483 129.69 -5.24 -0.27
CA ALA A 483 130.47 -6.18 0.53
C ALA A 483 131.95 -5.75 0.50
N LYS A 484 132.50 -5.39 1.66
CA LYS A 484 133.86 -4.86 1.82
C LYS A 484 134.52 -5.48 3.05
N LEU A 485 135.79 -5.86 2.91
CA LEU A 485 136.70 -6.17 4.01
C LEU A 485 137.71 -5.03 4.15
N LEU A 486 137.83 -4.47 5.36
CA LEU A 486 138.92 -3.55 5.69
C LEU A 486 140.08 -4.34 6.29
N ALA A 487 141.29 -4.11 5.78
CA ALA A 487 142.56 -4.59 6.30
C ALA A 487 143.33 -3.40 6.90
N LYS A 488 143.25 -3.20 8.22
CA LYS A 488 144.05 -2.20 8.91
C LYS A 488 145.48 -2.73 9.09
N LEU A 489 146.47 -1.90 8.78
CA LEU A 489 147.89 -2.23 8.90
C LEU A 489 148.52 -1.26 9.89
N ASN A 490 148.98 -1.76 11.03
CA ASN A 490 149.81 -0.97 11.96
C ASN A 490 151.29 -1.03 11.58
#